data_AF-A0A7W1JVZ3-F1
#
_entry.id   AF-A0A7W1JVZ3-F1
#
_cell.length_a   1.000
_cell.length_b   1.000
_cell.length_c   1.000
_cell.angle_alpha   90.00
_cell.angle_beta   90.00
_cell.angle_gamma   90.00
#
_symmetry.space_group_name_H-M   'P 1'
#
loop_
_entity.id
_entity.type
_entity.pdbx_description
1 polymer ?
#
loop_
_entity_poly.entity_id
_entity_poly.type
_entity_poly.pdbx_seq_one_letter_code
_entity_poly.pdbx_strand_id
1 'polypeptide(L)'
;MAEISAALVKELRDQTGAPMMDCKRALQETNGDMGAAVRVLREKGMAGAAKRSDRETPEGKVGYRIGDDNKRGTMVAVGCETEPVSNNEEFLAFAKKVLEAVESEGPGAEASLDEERVLLAGKLGENIVVAGTARFEAVNGGMIAAYAHPPRNKIGVLLQIRGGSEDLGRKVAMHIAALRPNWIGRDDVPEETIAQEREIYAGSDEVQSKPEAARDKIVEGMLNKRFFGANVLVDQEWIHDSSKKVGDALGGEGAEVLEFERFELSG
;
A
#
# COMPACT_ATOMS: atom_id res chain seq x y z
N MET A 1 6.98 -47.16 -15.23
CA MET A 1 6.47 -45.77 -15.17
C MET A 1 5.40 -45.64 -16.23
N ALA A 2 4.21 -45.13 -15.89
CA ALA A 2 3.18 -44.85 -16.89
C ALA A 2 3.75 -43.92 -17.98
N GLU A 3 3.50 -44.24 -19.25
CA GLU A 3 3.92 -43.39 -20.36
C GLU A 3 2.99 -42.17 -20.40
N ILE A 4 3.46 -41.05 -19.83
CA ILE A 4 2.68 -39.81 -19.78
C ILE A 4 2.78 -39.11 -21.13
N SER A 5 1.66 -39.04 -21.85
CA SER A 5 1.60 -38.39 -23.16
C SER A 5 1.75 -36.87 -23.05
N ALA A 6 2.35 -36.24 -24.06
CA ALA A 6 2.48 -34.79 -24.12
C ALA A 6 1.13 -34.07 -24.10
N ALA A 7 0.08 -34.69 -24.67
CA ALA A 7 -1.28 -34.18 -24.64
C ALA A 7 -1.83 -34.09 -23.22
N LEU A 8 -1.63 -35.14 -22.41
CA LEU A 8 -2.10 -35.18 -21.02
C LEU A 8 -1.37 -34.15 -20.15
N VAL A 9 -0.06 -33.96 -20.37
CA VAL A 9 0.70 -32.90 -19.68
C VAL A 9 0.17 -31.51 -20.07
N LYS A 10 -0.10 -31.29 -21.36
CA LYS A 10 -0.66 -30.03 -21.85
C LYS A 10 -2.03 -29.77 -21.25
N GLU A 11 -2.92 -30.77 -21.22
CA GLU A 11 -4.25 -30.66 -20.63
C GLU A 11 -4.18 -30.27 -19.14
N LEU A 12 -3.32 -30.93 -18.35
CA LEU A 12 -3.13 -30.58 -16.94
C LEU A 12 -2.57 -29.16 -16.78
N ARG A 13 -1.65 -28.74 -17.64
CA ARG A 13 -1.10 -27.38 -17.63
C ARG A 13 -2.17 -26.35 -17.99
N ASP A 14 -2.96 -26.61 -19.01
CA ASP A 14 -4.01 -25.68 -19.45
C ASP A 14 -5.10 -25.55 -18.36
N GLN A 15 -5.36 -26.63 -17.61
CA GLN A 15 -6.30 -26.63 -16.48
C GLN A 15 -5.76 -25.94 -15.22
N THR A 16 -4.48 -26.11 -14.89
CA THR A 16 -3.90 -25.67 -13.60
C THR A 16 -3.05 -24.41 -13.70
N GLY A 17 -2.54 -24.10 -14.89
CA GLY A 17 -1.55 -23.06 -15.12
C GLY A 17 -0.14 -23.36 -14.60
N ALA A 18 0.11 -24.55 -14.02
CA ALA A 18 1.39 -24.88 -13.41
C ALA A 18 2.52 -25.06 -14.46
N PRO A 19 3.80 -24.95 -14.06
CA PRO A 19 4.93 -25.18 -14.95
C PRO A 19 4.86 -26.54 -15.64
N MET A 20 5.21 -26.59 -16.93
CA MET A 20 5.07 -27.80 -17.78
C MET A 20 5.73 -29.04 -17.17
N MET A 21 6.93 -28.88 -16.62
CA MET A 21 7.67 -29.99 -16.01
C MET A 21 7.06 -30.46 -14.70
N ASP A 22 6.43 -29.56 -13.94
CA ASP A 22 5.75 -29.93 -12.70
C ASP A 22 4.44 -30.68 -13.02
N CYS A 23 3.71 -30.28 -14.06
CA CYS A 23 2.57 -31.04 -14.59
C CYS A 23 3.00 -32.46 -14.99
N LYS A 24 4.11 -32.59 -15.72
CA LYS A 24 4.64 -33.90 -16.13
C LYS A 24 5.02 -34.76 -14.92
N ARG A 25 5.72 -34.19 -13.94
CA ARG A 25 6.11 -34.91 -12.71
C ARG A 25 4.91 -35.33 -11.88
N ALA A 26 3.92 -34.45 -11.72
CA ALA A 26 2.70 -34.76 -11.00
C ALA A 26 1.95 -35.94 -11.65
N LEU A 27 1.80 -35.94 -12.98
CA LEU A 27 1.21 -37.07 -13.70
C LEU A 27 2.05 -38.35 -13.58
N GLN A 28 3.38 -38.25 -13.54
CA GLN A 28 4.24 -39.41 -13.33
C GLN A 28 4.07 -39.99 -11.91
N GLU A 29 3.97 -39.14 -10.89
CA GLU A 29 3.76 -39.51 -9.48
C GLU A 29 2.37 -40.16 -9.26
N THR A 30 1.37 -39.73 -10.02
CA THR A 30 -0.02 -40.21 -9.91
C THR A 30 -0.39 -41.24 -10.97
N ASN A 31 0.59 -41.76 -11.71
CA ASN A 31 0.37 -42.73 -12.79
C ASN A 31 -0.66 -42.27 -13.85
N GLY A 32 -0.72 -40.97 -14.14
CA GLY A 32 -1.60 -40.37 -15.13
C GLY A 32 -2.99 -40.01 -14.60
N ASP A 33 -3.28 -40.20 -13.32
CA ASP A 33 -4.53 -39.74 -12.72
C ASP A 33 -4.53 -38.21 -12.64
N MET A 34 -5.40 -37.58 -13.45
CA MET A 34 -5.57 -36.13 -13.53
C MET A 34 -6.03 -35.51 -12.21
N GLY A 35 -7.03 -36.10 -11.55
CA GLY A 35 -7.57 -35.56 -10.30
C GLY A 35 -6.55 -35.62 -9.17
N ALA A 36 -5.79 -36.71 -9.10
CA ALA A 36 -4.67 -36.82 -8.18
C ALA A 36 -3.53 -35.86 -8.54
N ALA A 37 -3.20 -35.69 -9.83
CA ALA A 37 -2.13 -34.79 -10.26
C ALA A 37 -2.45 -33.33 -9.92
N VAL A 38 -3.72 -32.91 -10.06
CA VAL A 38 -4.19 -31.59 -9.62
C VAL A 38 -3.97 -31.39 -8.11
N ARG A 39 -4.29 -32.40 -7.28
CA ARG A 39 -4.05 -32.32 -5.83
C ARG A 39 -2.56 -32.18 -5.51
N VAL A 40 -1.71 -32.98 -6.16
CA VAL A 40 -0.24 -32.91 -5.99
C VAL A 40 0.30 -31.53 -6.38
N LEU A 41 -0.15 -30.96 -7.50
CA LEU A 41 0.27 -29.63 -7.93
C LEU A 41 -0.16 -28.55 -6.94
N ARG A 42 -1.38 -28.66 -6.39
CA ARG A 42 -1.89 -27.75 -5.37
C ARG A 42 -1.03 -27.81 -4.09
N GLU A 43 -0.75 -29.01 -3.58
CA GLU A 43 0.11 -29.19 -2.40
C GLU A 43 1.52 -28.64 -2.63
N LYS A 44 2.11 -28.90 -3.81
CA LYS A 44 3.43 -28.36 -4.19
C LYS A 44 3.42 -26.84 -4.32
N GLY A 45 2.37 -26.27 -4.88
CA GLY A 45 2.16 -24.81 -4.97
C GLY A 45 2.13 -24.17 -3.58
N MET A 46 1.34 -24.73 -2.66
CA MET A 46 1.25 -24.28 -1.28
C MET A 46 2.61 -24.35 -0.56
N ALA A 47 3.31 -25.48 -0.67
CA ALA A 47 4.64 -25.63 -0.08
C ALA A 47 5.66 -24.67 -0.71
N GLY A 48 5.54 -24.38 -2.00
CA GLY A 48 6.36 -23.41 -2.71
C GLY A 48 6.10 -21.98 -2.25
N ALA A 49 4.83 -21.58 -2.10
CA ALA A 49 4.47 -20.25 -1.60
C ALA A 49 4.95 -20.05 -0.16
N ALA A 50 4.79 -21.06 0.70
CA ALA A 50 5.30 -21.01 2.08
C ALA A 50 6.82 -20.82 2.16
N LYS A 51 7.60 -21.38 1.22
CA LYS A 51 9.05 -21.14 1.16
C LYS A 51 9.44 -19.76 0.66
N ARG A 52 8.50 -19.03 0.06
CA ARG A 52 8.72 -17.69 -0.51
C ARG A 52 8.09 -16.58 0.31
N SER A 53 7.33 -16.90 1.36
CA SER A 53 6.60 -15.90 2.17
C SER A 53 7.51 -14.83 2.76
N ASP A 54 8.75 -15.20 3.08
CA ASP A 54 9.73 -14.32 3.72
C ASP A 54 10.51 -13.47 2.71
N ARG A 55 10.25 -13.63 1.40
CA ARG A 55 10.88 -12.82 0.37
C ARG A 55 10.23 -11.45 0.31
N GLU A 56 11.05 -10.43 0.18
CA GLU A 56 10.60 -9.06 -0.02
C GLU A 56 9.79 -8.93 -1.31
N THR A 57 8.76 -8.11 -1.27
CA THR A 57 7.91 -7.78 -2.41
C THR A 57 8.03 -6.29 -2.75
N PRO A 58 9.16 -5.86 -3.32
CA PRO A 58 9.39 -4.45 -3.60
C PRO A 58 8.54 -3.93 -4.76
N GLU A 59 7.90 -4.80 -5.54
CA GLU A 59 7.05 -4.45 -6.68
C GLU A 59 5.57 -4.73 -6.39
N GLY A 60 4.67 -4.29 -7.28
CA GLY A 60 3.23 -4.55 -7.15
C GLY A 60 2.36 -3.39 -7.61
N LYS A 61 1.11 -3.35 -7.15
CA LYS A 61 0.11 -2.32 -7.49
C LYS A 61 -0.70 -1.89 -6.29
N VAL A 62 -0.94 -0.59 -6.21
CA VAL A 62 -1.96 0.04 -5.37
C VAL A 62 -3.14 0.40 -6.26
N GLY A 63 -4.31 -0.08 -5.88
CA GLY A 63 -5.58 0.18 -6.55
C GLY A 63 -6.58 0.80 -5.58
N TYR A 64 -7.47 1.65 -6.09
CA TYR A 64 -8.54 2.24 -5.29
C TYR A 64 -9.83 2.39 -6.08
N ARG A 65 -10.93 2.57 -5.34
CA ARG A 65 -12.26 2.89 -5.87
C ARG A 65 -12.91 3.92 -4.95
N ILE A 66 -13.49 4.96 -5.54
CA ILE A 66 -14.31 5.96 -4.86
C ILE A 66 -15.74 5.76 -5.36
N GLY A 67 -16.72 5.75 -4.46
CA GLY A 67 -18.13 5.69 -4.81
C GLY A 67 -18.60 6.96 -5.52
N ASP A 68 -19.65 6.87 -6.32
CA ASP A 68 -20.14 7.97 -7.17
C ASP A 68 -20.56 9.23 -6.38
N ASP A 69 -20.88 9.08 -5.09
CA ASP A 69 -21.25 10.17 -4.17
C ASP A 69 -20.07 10.69 -3.34
N ASN A 70 -18.86 10.18 -3.59
CA ASN A 70 -17.64 10.39 -2.82
C ASN A 70 -17.79 10.10 -1.32
N LYS A 71 -18.77 9.30 -0.90
CA LYS A 71 -18.98 8.96 0.52
C LYS A 71 -18.25 7.72 0.96
N ARG A 72 -17.86 6.85 0.03
CA ARG A 72 -17.06 5.67 0.30
C ARG A 72 -15.82 5.66 -0.56
N GLY A 73 -14.69 5.27 0.02
CA GLY A 73 -13.49 4.96 -0.75
C GLY A 73 -12.79 3.75 -0.19
N THR A 74 -12.25 2.93 -1.09
CA THR A 74 -11.49 1.72 -0.75
C THR A 74 -10.16 1.76 -1.46
N MET A 75 -9.09 1.36 -0.78
CA MET A 75 -7.76 1.22 -1.34
C MET A 75 -7.11 -0.09 -0.89
N VAL A 76 -6.40 -0.74 -1.82
CA VAL A 76 -5.63 -1.96 -1.54
C VAL A 76 -4.25 -1.86 -2.16
N ALA A 77 -3.24 -2.40 -1.49
CA ALA A 77 -1.89 -2.55 -1.97
C ALA A 77 -1.54 -4.03 -2.05
N VAL A 78 -1.22 -4.51 -3.24
CA VAL A 78 -0.82 -5.91 -3.49
C VAL A 78 0.60 -5.93 -4.02
N GLY A 79 1.49 -6.63 -3.33
CA GLY A 79 2.92 -6.73 -3.61
C GLY A 79 3.30 -8.02 -4.33
N CYS A 80 4.37 -7.96 -5.12
CA CYS A 80 5.08 -9.09 -5.72
C CYS A 80 6.60 -8.82 -5.78
N GLU A 81 7.39 -9.80 -6.20
CA GLU A 81 8.85 -9.67 -6.25
C GLU A 81 9.30 -8.79 -7.44
N THR A 82 8.65 -8.88 -8.61
CA THR A 82 9.13 -8.23 -9.84
C THR A 82 8.07 -7.44 -10.63
N GLU A 83 8.55 -6.50 -11.47
CA GLU A 83 7.70 -5.67 -12.33
C GLU A 83 6.96 -6.47 -13.43
N PRO A 84 7.55 -7.49 -14.08
CA PRO A 84 6.81 -8.34 -15.01
C PRO A 84 5.58 -9.01 -14.36
N VAL A 85 5.68 -9.45 -13.10
CA VAL A 85 4.54 -10.02 -12.37
C VAL A 85 3.53 -8.95 -11.97
N SER A 86 3.97 -7.76 -11.55
CA SER A 86 3.04 -6.67 -11.19
C SER A 86 2.18 -6.17 -12.36
N ASN A 87 2.61 -6.42 -13.59
CA ASN A 87 1.87 -6.12 -14.82
C ASN A 87 1.21 -7.35 -15.47
N ASN A 88 1.29 -8.52 -14.85
CA ASN A 88 0.64 -9.74 -15.33
C ASN A 88 -0.89 -9.66 -15.15
N GLU A 89 -1.66 -10.12 -16.15
CA GLU A 89 -3.12 -10.04 -16.13
C GLU A 89 -3.77 -10.78 -14.95
N GLU A 90 -3.23 -11.93 -14.54
CA GLU A 90 -3.76 -12.71 -13.41
C GLU A 90 -3.46 -12.04 -12.07
N PHE A 91 -2.29 -11.41 -11.94
CA PHE A 91 -1.96 -10.58 -10.77
C PHE A 91 -2.90 -9.37 -10.66
N LEU A 92 -3.12 -8.66 -11.77
CA LEU A 92 -4.04 -7.53 -11.82
C LEU A 92 -5.49 -7.94 -11.52
N ALA A 93 -5.92 -9.10 -12.03
CA ALA A 93 -7.23 -9.66 -11.73
C ALA A 93 -7.38 -10.02 -10.24
N PHE A 94 -6.36 -10.62 -9.63
CA PHE A 94 -6.34 -10.90 -8.19
C PHE A 94 -6.40 -9.61 -7.37
N ALA A 95 -5.57 -8.61 -7.68
CA ALA A 95 -5.59 -7.32 -6.98
C ALA A 95 -6.97 -6.63 -7.07
N LYS A 96 -7.65 -6.75 -8.23
CA LYS A 96 -9.02 -6.26 -8.41
C LYS A 96 -10.03 -7.01 -7.54
N LYS A 97 -9.93 -8.34 -7.43
CA LYS A 97 -10.78 -9.14 -6.54
C LYS A 97 -10.59 -8.76 -5.08
N VAL A 98 -9.34 -8.53 -4.65
CA VAL A 98 -9.03 -8.05 -3.30
C VAL A 98 -9.71 -6.70 -3.05
N LEU A 99 -9.60 -5.75 -4.00
CA LEU A 99 -10.29 -4.46 -3.91
C LEU A 99 -11.82 -4.62 -3.78
N GLU A 100 -12.43 -5.49 -4.59
CA GLU A 100 -13.88 -5.75 -4.56
C GLU A 100 -14.34 -6.38 -3.24
N ALA A 101 -13.57 -7.33 -2.69
CA ALA A 101 -13.86 -7.95 -1.40
C ALA A 101 -13.80 -6.92 -0.26
N VAL A 102 -12.72 -6.11 -0.21
CA VAL A 102 -12.54 -5.07 0.81
C VAL A 102 -13.59 -3.96 0.67
N GLU A 103 -13.99 -3.60 -0.54
CA GLU A 103 -15.04 -2.60 -0.74
C GLU A 103 -16.38 -3.09 -0.18
N SER A 104 -16.74 -4.35 -0.44
CA SER A 104 -17.99 -4.95 0.00
C SER A 104 -18.03 -5.16 1.52
N GLU A 105 -17.00 -5.81 2.07
CA GLU A 105 -17.03 -6.34 3.44
C GLU A 105 -16.14 -5.56 4.42
N GLY A 106 -15.16 -4.81 3.90
CA GLY A 106 -14.22 -4.00 4.68
C GLY A 106 -12.82 -4.63 4.77
N PRO A 107 -11.85 -3.93 5.38
CA PRO A 107 -10.52 -4.48 5.67
C PRO A 107 -10.61 -5.79 6.45
N GLY A 108 -9.82 -6.78 6.05
CA GLY A 108 -9.86 -8.16 6.57
C GLY A 108 -10.59 -9.15 5.65
N ALA A 109 -11.44 -8.67 4.74
CA ALA A 109 -12.13 -9.53 3.77
C ALA A 109 -11.18 -10.25 2.80
N GLU A 110 -10.00 -9.67 2.54
CA GLU A 110 -8.94 -10.28 1.73
C GLU A 110 -8.47 -11.64 2.25
N ALA A 111 -8.68 -11.95 3.53
CA ALA A 111 -8.34 -13.23 4.13
C ALA A 111 -9.09 -14.40 3.48
N SER A 112 -10.30 -14.16 2.93
CA SER A 112 -11.06 -15.18 2.21
C SER A 112 -10.42 -15.57 0.87
N LEU A 113 -9.47 -14.76 0.37
CA LEU A 113 -8.77 -14.95 -0.89
C LEU A 113 -7.37 -15.57 -0.69
N ASP A 114 -6.99 -15.99 0.52
CA ASP A 114 -5.63 -16.49 0.78
C ASP A 114 -5.30 -17.77 0.00
N GLU A 115 -6.27 -18.68 -0.15
CA GLU A 115 -6.09 -19.88 -0.98
C GLU A 115 -5.81 -19.49 -2.45
N GLU A 116 -6.56 -18.53 -2.99
CA GLU A 116 -6.36 -18.03 -4.36
C GLU A 116 -4.99 -17.35 -4.50
N ARG A 117 -4.59 -16.54 -3.51
CA ARG A 117 -3.27 -15.89 -3.45
C ARG A 117 -2.13 -16.91 -3.49
N VAL A 118 -2.22 -17.97 -2.68
CA VAL A 118 -1.20 -19.02 -2.59
C VAL A 118 -1.09 -19.80 -3.90
N LEU A 119 -2.22 -20.11 -4.54
CA LEU A 119 -2.24 -20.74 -5.86
C LEU A 119 -1.61 -19.84 -6.93
N LEU A 120 -1.94 -18.55 -6.92
CA LEU A 120 -1.37 -17.57 -7.85
C LEU A 120 0.15 -17.42 -7.65
N ALA A 121 0.61 -17.32 -6.40
CA ALA A 121 2.04 -17.28 -6.08
C ALA A 121 2.79 -18.53 -6.57
N GLY A 122 2.19 -19.72 -6.39
CA GLY A 122 2.74 -20.97 -6.92
C GLY A 122 2.81 -20.98 -8.44
N LYS A 123 1.80 -20.42 -9.11
CA LYS A 123 1.71 -20.34 -10.57
C LYS A 123 2.69 -19.33 -11.18
N LEU A 124 2.79 -18.12 -10.60
CA LEU A 124 3.69 -17.07 -11.08
C LEU A 124 5.12 -17.26 -10.59
N GLY A 125 5.34 -18.08 -9.55
CA GLY A 125 6.65 -18.43 -9.05
C GLY A 125 7.29 -17.39 -8.11
N GLU A 126 6.52 -16.38 -7.71
CA GLU A 126 6.94 -15.26 -6.83
C GLU A 126 6.10 -15.22 -5.55
N ASN A 127 6.62 -14.58 -4.51
CA ASN A 127 5.82 -14.15 -3.38
C ASN A 127 4.79 -13.12 -3.82
N ILE A 128 3.56 -13.26 -3.33
CA ILE A 128 2.46 -12.31 -3.55
C ILE A 128 1.82 -12.04 -2.20
N VAL A 129 1.69 -10.78 -1.84
CA VAL A 129 1.16 -10.36 -0.54
C VAL A 129 0.10 -9.28 -0.71
N VAL A 130 -0.91 -9.29 0.14
CA VAL A 130 -1.77 -8.10 0.33
C VAL A 130 -1.09 -7.28 1.41
N ALA A 131 -0.42 -6.20 1.02
CA ALA A 131 0.44 -5.39 1.88
C ALA A 131 -0.37 -4.38 2.72
N GLY A 132 -1.56 -4.01 2.28
CA GLY A 132 -2.42 -3.09 3.01
C GLY A 132 -3.81 -2.98 2.39
N THR A 133 -4.81 -2.78 3.24
CA THR A 133 -6.20 -2.57 2.86
C THR A 133 -6.78 -1.43 3.71
N ALA A 134 -7.58 -0.57 3.10
CA ALA A 134 -8.27 0.52 3.78
C ALA A 134 -9.63 0.77 3.13
N ARG A 135 -10.63 1.09 3.95
CA ARG A 135 -11.94 1.56 3.51
C ARG A 135 -12.41 2.67 4.43
N PHE A 136 -12.72 3.82 3.85
CA PHE A 136 -13.26 4.96 4.58
C PHE A 136 -14.72 5.21 4.19
N GLU A 137 -15.48 5.68 5.18
CA GLU A 137 -16.85 6.17 5.02
C GLU A 137 -16.86 7.63 5.48
N ALA A 138 -17.32 8.53 4.62
CA ALA A 138 -17.29 9.94 4.90
C ALA A 138 -18.24 10.30 6.05
N VAL A 139 -17.65 10.70 7.18
CA VAL A 139 -18.35 11.29 8.32
C VAL A 139 -18.38 12.83 8.26
N ASN A 140 -19.18 13.44 9.13
CA ASN A 140 -19.19 14.90 9.36
C ASN A 140 -19.38 15.77 8.09
N GLY A 141 -20.12 15.26 7.10
CA GLY A 141 -20.36 15.94 5.84
C GLY A 141 -19.16 15.99 4.89
N GLY A 142 -18.09 15.24 5.17
CA GLY A 142 -16.91 15.15 4.32
C GLY A 142 -17.11 14.36 3.03
N MET A 143 -16.02 14.20 2.29
CA MET A 143 -15.90 13.37 1.10
C MET A 143 -14.59 12.60 1.13
N ILE A 144 -14.53 11.50 0.40
CA ILE A 144 -13.33 10.68 0.25
C ILE A 144 -12.62 11.08 -1.05
N ALA A 145 -11.31 11.31 -0.96
CA ALA A 145 -10.43 11.51 -2.10
C ALA A 145 -9.33 10.44 -2.09
N ALA A 146 -8.82 10.10 -3.27
CA ALA A 146 -7.74 9.14 -3.41
C ALA A 146 -6.79 9.52 -4.55
N TYR A 147 -5.57 9.01 -4.45
CA TYR A 147 -4.56 9.11 -5.48
C TYR A 147 -3.66 7.87 -5.47
N ALA A 148 -3.42 7.29 -6.63
CA ALA A 148 -2.33 6.32 -6.84
C ALA A 148 -1.33 6.96 -7.81
N HIS A 149 -0.04 6.95 -7.46
CA HIS A 149 0.99 7.67 -8.20
C HIS A 149 1.40 6.92 -9.49
N PRO A 150 1.04 7.45 -10.68
CA PRO A 150 1.34 6.80 -11.95
C PRO A 150 2.80 7.02 -12.37
N PRO A 151 3.32 6.24 -13.34
CA PRO A 151 2.66 5.14 -14.05
C PRO A 151 2.73 3.79 -13.30
N ARG A 152 3.61 3.66 -12.31
CA ARG A 152 3.86 2.39 -11.62
C ARG A 152 2.76 2.02 -10.63
N ASN A 153 2.05 2.99 -10.07
CA ASN A 153 1.00 2.82 -9.06
C ASN A 153 1.47 2.05 -7.81
N LYS A 154 2.69 2.32 -7.34
CA LYS A 154 3.26 1.68 -6.13
C LYS A 154 2.99 2.46 -4.84
N ILE A 155 2.57 3.71 -4.97
CA ILE A 155 2.21 4.58 -3.85
C ILE A 155 0.76 4.96 -4.03
N GLY A 156 -0.04 4.85 -2.97
CA GLY A 156 -1.39 5.39 -2.95
C GLY A 156 -1.75 6.02 -1.62
N VAL A 157 -2.67 6.98 -1.70
CA VAL A 157 -3.25 7.68 -0.56
C VAL A 157 -4.77 7.64 -0.68
N LEU A 158 -5.43 7.27 0.41
CA LEU A 158 -6.86 7.42 0.63
C LEU A 158 -7.05 8.45 1.75
N LEU A 159 -7.92 9.43 1.59
CA LEU A 159 -8.16 10.42 2.65
C LEU A 159 -9.61 10.87 2.72
N GLN A 160 -10.06 11.21 3.91
CA GLN A 160 -11.30 11.93 4.12
C GLN A 160 -11.01 13.42 4.34
N ILE A 161 -11.70 14.27 3.59
CA ILE A 161 -11.63 15.72 3.68
C ILE A 161 -13.02 16.30 3.93
N ARG A 162 -13.13 17.28 4.84
CA ARG A 162 -14.35 18.07 5.05
C ARG A 162 -14.15 19.45 4.45
N GLY A 163 -15.18 19.96 3.76
CA GLY A 163 -15.09 21.23 3.01
C GLY A 163 -14.22 21.10 1.75
N GLY A 164 -13.91 22.24 1.14
CA GLY A 164 -13.09 22.30 -0.08
C GLY A 164 -13.71 21.65 -1.32
N SER A 165 -12.88 21.53 -2.36
CA SER A 165 -13.23 20.93 -3.65
C SER A 165 -12.62 19.53 -3.83
N GLU A 166 -13.20 18.72 -4.72
CA GLU A 166 -12.63 17.40 -5.09
C GLU A 166 -11.19 17.52 -5.62
N ASP A 167 -10.91 18.60 -6.37
CA ASP A 167 -9.57 18.91 -6.87
C ASP A 167 -8.59 19.18 -5.72
N LEU A 168 -8.99 19.93 -4.69
CA LEU A 168 -8.19 20.12 -3.49
C LEU A 168 -7.92 18.78 -2.80
N GLY A 169 -8.94 17.95 -2.57
CA GLY A 169 -8.79 16.63 -1.97
C GLY A 169 -7.78 15.76 -2.73
N ARG A 170 -7.87 15.72 -4.06
CA ARG A 170 -6.91 15.01 -4.91
C ARG A 170 -5.49 15.60 -4.82
N LYS A 171 -5.34 16.92 -4.81
CA LYS A 171 -4.03 17.58 -4.66
C LYS A 171 -3.39 17.28 -3.30
N VAL A 172 -4.19 17.19 -2.23
CA VAL A 172 -3.72 16.82 -0.90
C VAL A 172 -3.29 15.35 -0.88
N ALA A 173 -4.03 14.45 -1.53
CA ALA A 173 -3.61 13.06 -1.69
C ALA A 173 -2.26 12.94 -2.42
N MET A 174 -2.05 13.74 -3.48
CA MET A 174 -0.76 13.82 -4.18
C MET A 174 0.37 14.32 -3.28
N HIS A 175 0.08 15.29 -2.42
CA HIS A 175 1.04 15.83 -1.46
C HIS A 175 1.47 14.77 -0.44
N ILE A 176 0.50 14.10 0.19
CA ILE A 176 0.75 13.04 1.18
C ILE A 176 1.57 11.91 0.54
N ALA A 177 1.27 11.56 -0.72
CA ALA A 177 2.02 10.54 -1.45
C ALA A 177 3.52 10.90 -1.57
N ALA A 178 3.81 12.19 -1.80
CA ALA A 178 5.16 12.71 -1.99
C ALA A 178 5.92 12.94 -0.68
N LEU A 179 5.32 13.64 0.30
CA LEU A 179 6.02 14.13 1.49
C LEU A 179 5.82 13.30 2.76
N ARG A 180 4.93 12.29 2.74
CA ARG A 180 4.80 11.27 3.79
C ARG A 180 4.65 11.85 5.22
N PRO A 181 3.71 12.76 5.46
CA PRO A 181 3.43 13.20 6.83
C PRO A 181 3.02 12.01 7.70
N ASN A 182 3.39 12.05 8.97
CA ASN A 182 3.01 11.08 9.99
C ASN A 182 1.74 11.50 10.74
N TRP A 183 1.44 12.80 10.77
CA TRP A 183 0.32 13.39 11.50
C TRP A 183 -0.40 14.43 10.65
N ILE A 184 -1.69 14.68 10.92
CA ILE A 184 -2.46 15.71 10.23
C ILE A 184 -2.11 17.07 10.82
N GLY A 185 -2.35 17.22 12.13
CA GLY A 185 -2.08 18.42 12.92
C GLY A 185 -1.03 18.19 14.01
N ARG A 186 -0.63 19.28 14.66
CA ARG A 186 0.34 19.22 15.77
C ARG A 186 -0.23 18.53 17.01
N ASP A 187 -1.54 18.65 17.22
CA ASP A 187 -2.24 18.06 18.37
C ASP A 187 -2.32 16.52 18.27
N ASP A 188 -2.07 15.95 17.09
CA ASP A 188 -1.99 14.50 16.89
C ASP A 188 -0.61 13.94 17.27
N VAL A 189 0.39 14.80 17.49
CA VAL A 189 1.75 14.38 17.81
C VAL A 189 1.85 14.07 19.31
N PRO A 190 2.27 12.85 19.71
CA PRO A 190 2.46 12.52 21.12
C PRO A 190 3.44 13.49 21.80
N GLU A 191 3.08 13.98 23.00
CA GLU A 191 3.93 14.90 23.77
C GLU A 191 5.32 14.33 24.03
N GLU A 192 5.42 13.03 24.27
CA GLU A 192 6.69 12.33 24.45
C GLU A 192 7.58 12.43 23.20
N THR A 193 7.02 12.27 22.00
CA THR A 193 7.76 12.44 20.74
C THR A 193 8.31 13.86 20.62
N ILE A 194 7.50 14.87 20.94
CA ILE A 194 7.93 16.28 20.90
C ILE A 194 9.06 16.51 21.92
N ALA A 195 8.96 15.94 23.12
CA ALA A 195 9.96 16.07 24.16
C ALA A 195 11.29 15.40 23.77
N GLN A 196 11.24 14.19 23.20
CA GLN A 196 12.42 13.47 22.70
C GLN A 196 13.12 14.25 21.58
N GLU A 197 12.38 14.72 20.57
CA GLU A 197 12.95 15.52 19.48
C GLU A 197 13.54 16.86 19.97
N ARG A 198 12.90 17.47 20.97
CA ARG A 198 13.43 18.68 21.61
C ARG A 198 14.78 18.41 22.26
N GLU A 199 14.91 17.31 22.99
CA GLU A 199 16.17 16.91 23.63
C GLU A 199 17.27 16.65 22.60
N ILE A 200 16.94 15.93 21.52
CA ILE A 200 17.86 15.67 20.40
C ILE A 200 18.38 16.98 19.80
N TYR A 201 17.49 17.93 19.47
CA TYR A 201 17.93 19.22 18.93
C TYR A 201 18.70 20.05 19.96
N ALA A 202 18.29 20.06 21.22
CA ALA A 202 19.01 20.74 22.29
C ALA A 202 20.44 20.22 22.45
N GLY A 203 20.65 18.91 22.32
CA GLY A 203 21.95 18.25 22.39
C GLY A 203 22.84 18.45 21.14
N SER A 204 22.30 18.95 20.03
CA SER A 204 23.04 19.10 18.78
C SER A 204 24.17 20.13 18.85
N ASP A 205 25.28 19.90 18.15
CA ASP A 205 26.41 20.83 18.07
C ASP A 205 26.00 22.22 17.55
N GLU A 206 25.02 22.26 16.63
CA GLU A 206 24.45 23.50 16.08
C GLU A 206 23.86 24.39 17.18
N VAL A 207 23.23 23.78 18.20
CA VAL A 207 22.66 24.49 19.35
C VAL A 207 23.70 24.71 20.44
N GLN A 208 24.51 23.70 20.77
CA GLN A 208 25.51 23.78 21.84
C GLN A 208 26.61 24.81 21.54
N SER A 209 26.93 25.05 20.27
CA SER A 209 27.89 26.09 19.86
C SER A 209 27.36 27.53 20.01
N LYS A 210 26.09 27.72 20.40
CA LYS A 210 25.44 29.03 20.52
C LYS A 210 25.33 29.46 21.99
N PRO A 211 25.21 30.78 22.26
CA PRO A 211 25.01 31.30 23.61
C PRO A 211 23.79 30.66 24.28
N GLU A 212 23.91 30.31 25.57
CA GLU A 212 22.87 29.60 26.34
C GLU A 212 21.49 30.25 26.22
N ALA A 213 21.42 31.58 26.37
CA ALA A 213 20.18 32.35 26.27
C ALA A 213 19.48 32.29 24.89
N ALA A 214 20.18 31.85 23.84
CA ALA A 214 19.61 31.70 22.50
C ALA A 214 19.19 30.26 22.17
N ARG A 215 19.64 29.26 22.95
CA ARG A 215 19.50 27.84 22.62
C ARG A 215 18.04 27.40 22.52
N ASP A 216 17.22 27.73 23.52
CA ASP A 216 15.80 27.34 23.55
C ASP A 216 15.03 27.84 22.32
N LYS A 217 15.28 29.10 21.92
CA LYS A 217 14.66 29.69 20.74
C LYS A 217 15.12 29.01 19.44
N ILE A 218 16.38 28.59 19.37
CA ILE A 218 16.91 27.86 18.21
C ILE A 218 16.28 26.47 18.14
N VAL A 219 16.21 25.76 19.27
CA VAL A 219 15.55 24.46 19.37
C VAL A 219 14.08 24.56 18.94
N GLU A 220 13.36 25.57 19.42
CA GLU A 220 11.98 25.83 19.00
C GLU A 220 11.88 26.07 17.47
N GLY A 221 12.81 26.85 16.90
CA GLY A 221 12.88 27.06 15.45
C GLY A 221 13.15 25.77 14.67
N MET A 222 14.03 24.89 15.20
CA MET A 222 14.34 23.60 14.60
C MET A 222 13.16 22.64 14.69
N LEU A 223 12.47 22.56 15.83
CA LEU A 223 11.23 21.79 15.98
C LEU A 223 10.18 22.25 14.96
N ASN A 224 9.96 23.56 14.84
CA ASN A 224 9.01 24.13 13.90
C ASN A 224 9.32 23.80 12.44
N LYS A 225 10.59 23.91 12.02
CA LYS A 225 10.97 23.75 10.62
C LYS A 225 11.30 22.31 10.22
N ARG A 226 12.08 21.62 11.05
CA ARG A 226 12.65 20.31 10.72
C ARG A 226 11.76 19.17 11.15
N PHE A 227 11.13 19.28 12.33
CA PHE A 227 10.25 18.23 12.83
C PHE A 227 8.82 18.42 12.33
N PHE A 228 8.13 19.50 12.73
CA PHE A 228 6.74 19.72 12.31
C PHE A 228 6.62 19.91 10.80
N GLY A 229 7.49 20.72 10.18
CA GLY A 229 7.51 20.92 8.73
C GLY A 229 7.79 19.66 7.90
N ALA A 230 8.35 18.60 8.49
CA ALA A 230 8.57 17.33 7.80
C ALA A 230 7.48 16.29 8.10
N ASN A 231 6.91 16.30 9.30
CA ASN A 231 6.07 15.21 9.80
C ASN A 231 4.59 15.55 9.94
N VAL A 232 4.21 16.83 10.01
CA VAL A 232 2.83 17.27 10.22
C VAL A 232 2.29 17.86 8.92
N LEU A 233 1.24 17.25 8.37
CA LEU A 233 0.67 17.61 7.07
C LEU A 233 0.40 19.11 6.97
N VAL A 234 -0.34 19.70 7.91
CA VAL A 234 -0.70 21.13 7.83
C VAL A 234 0.52 22.08 7.91
N ASP A 235 1.66 21.60 8.40
CA ASP A 235 2.90 22.36 8.51
C ASP A 235 3.86 22.18 7.31
N GLN A 236 3.63 21.18 6.46
CA GLN A 236 4.44 20.92 5.27
C GLN A 236 4.30 22.03 4.22
N GLU A 237 5.40 22.35 3.54
CA GLU A 237 5.41 23.26 2.38
C GLU A 237 4.60 22.64 1.23
N TRP A 238 3.66 23.40 0.68
CA TRP A 238 2.70 22.86 -0.27
C TRP A 238 3.34 22.60 -1.64
N ILE A 239 3.39 21.32 -2.05
CA ILE A 239 4.04 20.92 -3.32
C ILE A 239 3.46 21.59 -4.57
N HIS A 240 2.23 22.13 -4.52
CA HIS A 240 1.61 22.81 -5.67
C HIS A 240 1.82 24.33 -5.64
N ASP A 241 2.31 24.90 -4.53
CA ASP A 241 2.66 26.32 -4.36
C ASP A 241 3.57 26.47 -3.13
N SER A 242 4.88 26.49 -3.34
CA SER A 242 5.89 26.52 -2.26
C SER A 242 5.91 27.82 -1.45
N SER A 243 5.09 28.82 -1.82
CA SER A 243 4.91 30.02 -1.00
C SER A 243 3.96 29.81 0.18
N LYS A 244 3.29 28.65 0.25
CA LYS A 244 2.26 28.32 1.24
C LYS A 244 2.57 26.99 1.92
N LYS A 245 1.95 26.78 3.08
CA LYS A 245 1.81 25.44 3.69
C LYS A 245 0.53 24.76 3.24
N VAL A 246 0.43 23.45 3.47
CA VAL A 246 -0.84 22.71 3.25
C VAL A 246 -1.98 23.32 4.06
N GLY A 247 -1.71 23.71 5.32
CA GLY A 247 -2.71 24.36 6.17
C GLY A 247 -3.29 25.65 5.57
N ASP A 248 -2.46 26.45 4.89
CA ASP A 248 -2.92 27.65 4.20
C ASP A 248 -3.80 27.31 2.98
N ALA A 249 -3.44 26.27 2.23
CA ALA A 249 -4.21 25.80 1.08
C ALA A 249 -5.58 25.25 1.51
N LEU A 250 -5.62 24.45 2.58
CA LEU A 250 -6.85 23.93 3.18
C LEU A 250 -7.72 25.08 3.72
N GLY A 251 -7.14 25.97 4.52
CA GLY A 251 -7.85 27.11 5.12
C GLY A 251 -8.42 28.07 4.09
N GLY A 252 -7.75 28.27 2.96
CA GLY A 252 -8.23 29.11 1.85
C GLY A 252 -9.53 28.63 1.21
N GLU A 253 -9.84 27.34 1.30
CA GLU A 253 -11.10 26.73 0.82
C GLU A 253 -12.01 26.25 1.96
N GLY A 254 -11.71 26.63 3.21
CA GLY A 254 -12.48 26.21 4.39
C GLY A 254 -12.48 24.68 4.57
N ALA A 255 -11.39 24.03 4.21
CA ALA A 255 -11.24 22.58 4.22
C ALA A 255 -10.37 22.09 5.37
N GLU A 256 -10.52 20.81 5.71
CA GLU A 256 -9.69 20.10 6.68
C GLU A 256 -9.60 18.62 6.32
N VAL A 257 -8.44 18.00 6.56
CA VAL A 257 -8.27 16.55 6.46
C VAL A 257 -8.67 15.93 7.79
N LEU A 258 -9.48 14.88 7.75
CA LEU A 258 -9.98 14.18 8.93
C LEU A 258 -9.19 12.90 9.22
N GLU A 259 -8.85 12.17 8.18
CA GLU A 259 -8.03 10.96 8.25
C GLU A 259 -7.38 10.72 6.88
N PHE A 260 -6.23 10.05 6.88
CA PHE A 260 -5.62 9.52 5.66
C PHE A 260 -4.92 8.19 5.94
N GLU A 261 -4.85 7.36 4.91
CA GLU A 261 -4.03 6.16 4.86
C GLU A 261 -3.09 6.27 3.65
N ARG A 262 -1.83 5.85 3.82
CA ARG A 262 -0.83 5.86 2.75
C ARG A 262 -0.18 4.50 2.65
N PHE A 263 -0.31 3.87 1.48
CA PHE A 263 0.42 2.66 1.15
C PHE A 263 1.58 2.94 0.22
N GLU A 264 2.70 2.26 0.45
CA GLU A 264 3.85 2.25 -0.43
C GLU A 264 4.41 0.83 -0.54
N LEU A 265 4.42 0.34 -1.77
CA LEU A 265 5.10 -0.89 -2.14
C LEU A 265 6.54 -0.51 -2.51
N SER A 266 7.43 -0.51 -1.54
CA SER A 266 8.86 -0.32 -1.74
C SER A 266 9.61 -1.29 -0.84
N GLY A 267 10.66 -1.91 -1.39
CA GLY A 267 11.78 -2.41 -0.57
C GLY A 267 12.72 -1.27 -0.22
#